data_AF-A0A0C5B874-F1
#
_entry.id   AF-A0A0C5B874-F1
#
_cell.length_a   1.000
_cell.length_b   1.000
_cell.length_c   1.000
_cell.angle_alpha   90.00
_cell.angle_beta   90.00
_cell.angle_gamma   90.00
#
_symmetry.space_group_name_H-M   'P 1'
#
loop_
_entity.id
_entity.type
_entity.pdbx_description
1 polymer ?
#
loop_
_entity_poly.entity_id
_entity_poly.type
_entity_poly.pdbx_seq_one_letter_code
_entity_poly.pdbx_strand_id
1 'polypeptide(L)'
;MSYLSEDERQQTLHDLRKTAPESVDVEQLVAGELRAGVSENRPPVPVWEYREYAQQHPGTSLDELADIRFPVLLADDNVTVTSIAEFLSPSPVPSPLRLTINDVIEMYRREYEAGALVWDAEQLVHRCVSGHEKARRAALEA
;
A
#
# COMPACT_ATOMS: atom_id res chain seq x y z
N MET A 1 -0.80 27.16 1.39
CA MET A 1 -1.45 26.15 0.52
C MET A 1 -2.95 26.35 0.69
N SER A 2 -3.65 26.77 -0.36
CA SER A 2 -5.09 27.01 -0.31
C SER A 2 -5.79 25.67 -0.54
N TYR A 3 -6.58 25.21 0.43
CA TYR A 3 -7.49 24.08 0.23
C TYR A 3 -8.66 24.59 -0.62
N LEU A 4 -9.00 23.88 -1.70
CA LEU A 4 -10.20 24.15 -2.47
C LEU A 4 -11.42 23.92 -1.59
N SER A 5 -12.37 24.84 -1.60
CA SER A 5 -13.67 24.64 -0.99
C SER A 5 -14.44 23.51 -1.69
N GLU A 6 -15.43 22.94 -1.02
CA GLU A 6 -16.22 21.83 -1.58
C GLU A 6 -16.93 22.21 -2.89
N ASP A 7 -17.38 23.46 -2.99
CA ASP A 7 -17.99 24.02 -4.20
C ASP A 7 -16.97 24.17 -5.35
N GLU A 8 -15.76 24.65 -5.06
CA GLU A 8 -14.69 24.74 -6.05
C GLU A 8 -14.23 23.35 -6.54
N ARG A 9 -14.25 22.36 -5.64
CA ARG A 9 -13.99 20.96 -5.98
C ARG A 9 -15.07 20.44 -6.93
N GLN A 10 -16.35 20.63 -6.61
CA GLN A 10 -17.45 20.18 -7.46
C GLN A 10 -17.44 20.84 -8.84
N GLN A 11 -17.15 22.13 -8.91
CA GLN A 11 -17.06 22.86 -10.18
C GLN A 11 -15.90 22.33 -11.04
N THR A 12 -14.73 22.09 -10.43
CA THR A 12 -13.57 21.51 -11.12
C THR A 12 -13.89 20.12 -11.70
N LEU A 13 -14.61 19.28 -10.93
CA LEU A 13 -15.01 17.94 -11.38
C LEU A 13 -15.99 17.98 -12.56
N HIS A 14 -16.94 18.91 -12.51
CA HIS A 14 -17.89 19.10 -13.58
C HIS A 14 -17.22 19.59 -14.87
N ASP A 15 -16.24 20.48 -14.78
CA ASP A 15 -15.53 21.01 -15.96
C ASP A 15 -14.57 19.98 -16.58
N LEU A 16 -13.97 19.11 -15.75
CA LEU A 16 -13.21 17.95 -16.22
C LEU A 16 -14.08 16.94 -16.99
N ARG A 17 -15.31 16.67 -16.52
CA ARG A 17 -16.27 15.80 -17.24
C ARG A 17 -16.63 16.32 -18.63
N LYS A 18 -16.69 17.65 -18.80
CA LYS A 18 -17.05 18.26 -20.09
C LYS A 18 -15.92 18.28 -21.10
N THR A 19 -14.67 18.18 -20.63
CA THR A 19 -13.47 18.35 -21.46
C THR A 19 -12.72 17.05 -21.70
N ALA A 20 -13.04 15.99 -20.95
CA ALA A 20 -12.46 14.67 -21.13
C ALA A 20 -12.95 14.00 -22.43
N PRO A 21 -12.08 13.31 -23.18
CA PRO A 21 -12.48 12.43 -24.27
C PRO A 21 -13.49 11.37 -23.79
N GLU A 22 -14.44 10.94 -24.62
CA GLU A 22 -15.43 9.90 -24.25
C GLU A 22 -14.81 8.58 -23.77
N SER A 23 -13.55 8.32 -24.10
CA SER A 23 -12.78 7.17 -23.62
C SER A 23 -12.20 7.31 -22.21
N VAL A 24 -12.43 8.45 -21.54
CA VAL A 24 -11.89 8.75 -20.22
C VAL A 24 -13.03 8.84 -19.22
N ASP A 25 -13.12 7.82 -18.36
CA ASP A 25 -14.06 7.82 -17.24
C ASP A 25 -13.52 8.74 -16.12
N VAL A 26 -14.02 9.97 -16.12
CA VAL A 26 -13.67 11.00 -15.13
C VAL A 26 -14.14 10.59 -13.73
N GLU A 27 -15.16 9.76 -13.58
CA GLU A 27 -15.55 9.21 -12.27
C GLU A 27 -14.49 8.23 -11.76
N GLN A 28 -13.92 7.38 -12.60
CA GLN A 28 -12.81 6.51 -12.21
C GLN A 28 -11.51 7.27 -11.89
N LEU A 29 -11.19 8.32 -12.63
CA LEU A 29 -10.00 9.15 -12.36
C LEU A 29 -10.12 9.95 -11.06
N VAL A 30 -11.34 10.38 -10.71
CA VAL A 30 -11.63 11.19 -9.53
C VAL A 30 -11.88 10.33 -8.29
N ALA A 31 -12.51 9.16 -8.47
CA ALA A 31 -12.68 8.15 -7.44
C ALA A 31 -11.45 7.25 -7.28
N GLY A 32 -10.45 7.40 -8.15
CA GLY A 32 -9.16 6.75 -8.08
C GLY A 32 -9.23 5.23 -8.08
N GLU A 33 -10.13 4.60 -8.83
CA GLU A 33 -10.49 3.18 -8.63
C GLU A 33 -10.94 2.96 -7.16
N LEU A 34 -12.16 2.49 -6.92
CA LEU A 34 -12.46 1.90 -5.61
C LEU A 34 -11.66 0.60 -5.52
N ARG A 35 -10.36 0.74 -5.22
CA ARG A 35 -9.39 -0.35 -5.16
C ARG A 35 -9.95 -1.35 -4.17
N ALA A 36 -10.07 -2.60 -4.60
CA ALA A 36 -10.81 -3.64 -3.90
C ALA A 36 -10.42 -3.74 -2.40
N GLY A 37 -11.29 -4.32 -1.58
CA GLY A 37 -10.99 -4.56 -0.16
C GLY A 37 -9.78 -5.48 0.05
N VAL A 38 -9.48 -5.77 1.32
CA VAL A 38 -8.46 -6.76 1.69
C VAL A 38 -8.78 -8.11 1.04
N SER A 39 -7.77 -8.77 0.46
CA SER A 39 -7.94 -10.10 -0.14
C SER A 39 -8.32 -11.13 0.93
N GLU A 40 -9.21 -12.08 0.59
CA GLU A 40 -9.66 -13.13 1.53
C GLU A 40 -8.63 -14.27 1.68
N ASN A 41 -7.88 -14.56 0.63
CA ASN A 41 -6.95 -15.68 0.50
C ASN A 41 -5.49 -15.30 0.86
N ARG A 42 -5.30 -14.41 1.84
CA ARG A 42 -3.96 -13.92 2.22
C ARG A 42 -3.14 -15.04 2.88
N PRO A 43 -1.84 -15.15 2.55
CA PRO A 43 -0.97 -16.03 3.30
C PRO A 43 -0.84 -15.50 4.74
N PRO A 44 -0.77 -16.37 5.76
CA PRO A 44 -0.70 -15.97 7.16
C PRO A 44 0.72 -15.51 7.57
N VAL A 45 1.42 -14.82 6.67
CA VAL A 45 2.80 -14.37 6.85
C VAL A 45 2.92 -12.90 6.40
N PRO A 46 3.86 -12.14 6.95
CA PRO A 46 4.12 -10.78 6.51
C PRO A 46 4.75 -10.75 5.10
N VAL A 47 4.63 -9.61 4.41
CA VAL A 47 5.18 -9.36 3.06
C VAL A 47 6.67 -9.73 2.93
N TRP A 48 7.49 -9.47 3.95
CA TRP A 48 8.93 -9.78 3.90
C TRP A 48 9.26 -11.29 3.87
N GLU A 49 8.27 -12.16 4.10
CA GLU A 49 8.36 -13.62 4.05
C GLU A 49 7.76 -14.23 2.78
N TYR A 50 7.18 -13.43 1.86
CA TYR A 50 6.49 -13.93 0.67
C TYR A 50 7.38 -14.80 -0.25
N ARG A 51 8.69 -14.51 -0.32
CA ARG A 51 9.64 -15.34 -1.09
C ARG A 51 9.76 -16.75 -0.52
N GLU A 52 9.89 -16.85 0.80
CA GLU A 52 10.01 -18.12 1.49
C GLU A 52 8.68 -18.88 1.42
N TYR A 53 7.56 -18.18 1.58
CA TYR A 53 6.23 -18.76 1.44
C TYR A 53 6.02 -19.40 0.06
N ALA A 54 6.34 -18.69 -1.04
CA ALA A 54 6.23 -19.23 -2.40
C ALA A 54 7.16 -20.44 -2.64
N GLN A 55 8.34 -20.47 -2.03
CA GLN A 55 9.24 -21.62 -2.11
C GLN A 55 8.69 -22.86 -1.40
N GLN A 56 8.00 -22.67 -0.28
CA GLN A 56 7.40 -23.74 0.52
C GLN A 56 6.04 -24.20 -0.02
N HIS A 57 5.40 -23.41 -0.88
CA HIS A 57 4.08 -23.67 -1.46
C HIS A 57 4.15 -23.68 -3.00
N PRO A 58 4.50 -24.81 -3.64
CA PRO A 58 4.74 -24.89 -5.09
C PRO A 58 3.54 -24.53 -5.98
N GLY A 59 2.34 -24.42 -5.41
CA GLY A 59 1.13 -23.94 -6.09
C GLY A 59 0.87 -22.44 -5.93
N THR A 60 1.82 -21.69 -5.36
CA THR A 60 1.72 -20.24 -5.14
C THR A 60 2.98 -19.57 -5.68
N SER A 61 2.80 -18.73 -6.69
CA SER A 61 3.87 -17.94 -7.30
C SER A 61 4.04 -16.60 -6.60
N LEU A 62 5.22 -16.00 -6.77
CA LEU A 62 5.52 -14.68 -6.20
C LEU A 62 4.70 -13.57 -6.89
N ASP A 63 4.36 -13.74 -8.17
CA ASP A 63 3.49 -12.82 -8.91
C ASP A 63 2.06 -12.85 -8.35
N GLU A 64 1.50 -14.04 -8.08
CA GLU A 64 0.19 -14.17 -7.43
C GLU A 64 0.18 -13.53 -6.04
N LEU A 65 1.24 -13.71 -5.25
CA LEU A 65 1.40 -13.04 -3.96
C LEU A 65 1.52 -11.52 -4.09
N ALA A 66 2.06 -11.01 -5.19
CA ALA A 66 2.23 -9.58 -5.40
C ALA A 66 0.89 -8.85 -5.62
N ASP A 67 -0.10 -9.54 -6.16
CA ASP A 67 -1.46 -9.02 -6.38
C ASP A 67 -2.34 -9.08 -5.12
N ILE A 68 -1.92 -9.82 -4.09
CA ILE A 68 -2.66 -9.92 -2.83
C ILE A 68 -2.73 -8.56 -2.14
N ARG A 69 -3.96 -8.12 -1.84
CA ARG A 69 -4.23 -6.87 -1.14
C ARG A 69 -4.23 -7.11 0.36
N PHE A 70 -3.39 -6.40 1.09
CA PHE A 70 -3.23 -6.50 2.53
C PHE A 70 -3.41 -5.14 3.23
N PRO A 71 -3.90 -5.14 4.47
CA PRO A 71 -4.09 -3.93 5.26
C PRO A 71 -2.77 -3.49 5.91
N VAL A 72 -2.56 -2.18 5.93
CA VAL A 72 -1.52 -1.50 6.70
C VAL A 72 -2.19 -0.51 7.65
N LEU A 73 -2.00 -0.71 8.95
CA LEU A 73 -2.42 0.22 10.00
C LEU A 73 -1.34 1.30 10.14
N LEU A 74 -1.71 2.53 9.82
CA LEU A 74 -0.85 3.70 9.89
C LEU A 74 -0.70 4.16 11.35
N ALA A 75 0.30 5.00 11.61
CA ALA A 75 0.62 5.46 12.96
C ALA A 75 -0.46 6.36 13.60
N ASP A 76 -1.42 6.84 12.82
CA ASP A 76 -2.59 7.61 13.24
C ASP A 76 -3.86 6.75 13.37
N ASP A 77 -3.69 5.42 13.48
CA ASP A 77 -4.74 4.40 13.56
C ASP A 77 -5.65 4.29 12.31
N ASN A 78 -5.33 5.00 11.22
CA ASN A 78 -6.00 4.80 9.94
C ASN A 78 -5.53 3.52 9.27
N VAL A 79 -6.45 2.79 8.62
CA VAL A 79 -6.11 1.59 7.83
C VAL A 79 -6.10 1.95 6.35
N THR A 80 -5.01 1.63 5.68
CA THR A 80 -4.94 1.60 4.22
C THR A 80 -4.85 0.17 3.72
N VAL A 81 -5.28 -0.08 2.48
CA VAL A 81 -5.19 -1.40 1.83
C VAL A 81 -4.35 -1.24 0.58
N THR A 82 -3.30 -2.06 0.44
CA THR A 82 -2.38 -2.00 -0.69
C THR A 82 -1.94 -3.40 -1.12
N SER A 83 -1.16 -3.50 -2.19
CA SER A 83 -0.51 -4.74 -2.64
C SER A 83 0.87 -4.41 -3.19
N ILE A 84 1.73 -5.41 -3.41
CA ILE A 84 3.04 -5.17 -4.04
C ILE A 84 2.85 -4.63 -5.46
N ALA A 85 1.88 -5.16 -6.21
CA ALA A 85 1.59 -4.73 -7.58
C ALA A 85 1.27 -3.22 -7.69
N GLU A 86 0.69 -2.62 -6.64
CA GLU A 86 0.45 -1.17 -6.61
C GLU A 86 1.74 -0.34 -6.59
N PHE A 87 2.82 -0.85 -5.99
CA PHE A 87 4.14 -0.19 -5.99
C PHE A 87 4.86 -0.31 -7.35
N LEU A 88 4.49 -1.32 -8.14
CA LEU A 88 5.06 -1.59 -9.47
C LEU A 88 4.30 -0.85 -10.58
N SER A 89 3.06 -0.45 -10.30
CA SER A 89 2.18 0.21 -11.25
C SER A 89 2.76 1.56 -11.66
N PRO A 90 2.67 1.94 -12.94
CA PRO A 90 3.22 3.21 -13.41
C PRO A 90 2.52 4.38 -12.72
N SER A 91 3.29 5.13 -11.93
CA SER A 91 2.83 6.41 -11.39
C SER A 91 2.61 7.40 -12.53
N PRO A 92 1.58 8.28 -12.45
CA PRO A 92 1.40 9.37 -13.41
C PRO A 92 2.62 10.30 -13.49
N VAL A 93 3.49 10.27 -12.48
CA VAL A 93 4.82 10.88 -12.52
C VAL A 93 5.86 9.78 -12.82
N PRO A 94 6.62 9.89 -13.93
CA PRO A 94 7.66 8.90 -14.26
C PRO A 94 8.68 8.83 -13.12
N SER A 95 8.70 7.72 -12.40
CA SER A 95 9.80 7.41 -11.49
C SER A 95 11.00 6.94 -12.32
N PRO A 96 12.22 7.49 -12.10
CA PRO A 96 13.42 6.94 -12.73
C PRO A 96 13.77 5.55 -12.18
N LEU A 97 13.18 5.15 -11.06
CA LEU A 97 13.39 3.85 -10.42
C LEU A 97 12.25 2.91 -10.81
N ARG A 98 12.58 1.85 -11.56
CA ARG A 98 11.69 0.70 -11.76
C ARG A 98 11.88 -0.26 -10.59
N LEU A 99 10.86 -0.36 -9.74
CA LEU A 99 10.84 -1.33 -8.66
C LEU A 99 10.51 -2.72 -9.22
N THR A 100 11.05 -3.75 -8.58
CA THR A 100 10.67 -5.15 -8.76
C THR A 100 9.92 -5.65 -7.53
N ILE A 101 9.24 -6.80 -7.63
CA ILE A 101 8.60 -7.45 -6.47
C ILE A 101 9.59 -7.64 -5.32
N ASN A 102 10.83 -8.03 -5.63
CA ASN A 102 11.86 -8.25 -4.61
C ASN A 102 12.28 -6.94 -3.92
N ASP A 103 12.29 -5.81 -4.63
CA ASP A 103 12.63 -4.52 -4.03
C ASP A 103 11.58 -4.09 -2.99
N VAL A 104 10.30 -4.35 -3.28
CA VAL A 104 9.20 -4.04 -2.35
C VAL A 104 9.24 -4.98 -1.13
N ILE A 105 9.47 -6.28 -1.33
CA ILE A 105 9.63 -7.25 -0.23
C ILE A 105 10.80 -6.83 0.68
N GLU A 106 11.91 -6.43 0.07
CA GLU A 106 13.10 -5.99 0.80
C GLU A 106 12.88 -4.64 1.51
N MET A 107 12.10 -3.72 0.91
CA MET A 107 11.68 -2.48 1.57
C MET A 107 10.91 -2.79 2.86
N TYR A 108 9.89 -3.65 2.81
CA TYR A 108 9.13 -4.06 4.00
C TYR A 108 10.01 -4.73 5.06
N ARG A 109 10.99 -5.55 4.64
CA ARG A 109 11.96 -6.14 5.58
C ARG A 109 12.76 -5.07 6.30
N ARG A 110 13.30 -4.09 5.56
CA ARG A 110 14.11 -3.00 6.13
C ARG A 110 13.30 -2.12 7.07
N GLU A 111 12.03 -1.85 6.75
CA GLU A 111 11.14 -1.12 7.65
C GLU A 111 10.88 -1.88 8.95
N TYR A 112 10.70 -3.20 8.87
CA TYR A 112 10.58 -4.07 10.03
C TYR A 112 11.86 -4.09 10.86
N GLU A 113 13.02 -4.33 10.25
CA GLU A 113 14.33 -4.35 10.92
C GLU A 113 14.66 -3.00 11.56
N ALA A 114 14.23 -1.90 10.95
CA ALA A 114 14.35 -0.56 11.51
C ALA A 114 13.33 -0.26 12.61
N GLY A 115 12.42 -1.18 12.93
CA GLY A 115 11.34 -0.99 13.91
C GLY A 115 10.30 0.06 13.50
N ALA A 116 10.23 0.41 12.21
CA ALA A 116 9.22 1.30 11.66
C ALA A 116 7.92 0.55 11.32
N LEU A 117 8.00 -0.77 11.15
CA LEU A 117 6.88 -1.64 10.86
C LEU A 117 6.89 -2.84 11.82
N VAL A 118 5.72 -3.31 12.23
CA VAL A 118 5.55 -4.58 12.94
C VAL A 118 4.45 -5.41 12.28
N TRP A 119 4.50 -6.73 12.48
CA TRP A 119 3.46 -7.64 12.02
C TRP A 119 2.56 -8.05 13.18
N ASP A 120 1.25 -7.88 13.00
CA ASP A 120 0.22 -8.46 13.86
C ASP A 120 -0.30 -9.73 13.19
N ALA A 121 0.13 -10.89 13.69
CA ALA A 121 -0.23 -12.19 13.14
C ALA A 121 -1.69 -12.60 13.43
N GLU A 122 -2.33 -12.03 14.45
CA GLU A 122 -3.74 -12.34 14.76
C GLU A 122 -4.67 -11.63 13.78
N GLN A 123 -4.36 -10.37 13.46
CA GLN A 123 -5.16 -9.56 12.55
C GLN A 123 -4.68 -9.65 11.09
N LEU A 124 -3.50 -10.24 10.87
CA LEU A 124 -2.79 -10.27 9.60
C LEU A 124 -2.58 -8.85 9.05
N VAL A 125 -2.05 -7.94 9.88
CA VAL A 125 -1.90 -6.51 9.55
C VAL A 125 -0.46 -6.07 9.76
N HIS A 126 0.06 -5.27 8.82
CA HIS A 126 1.28 -4.49 9.01
C HIS A 126 0.94 -3.22 9.78
N ARG A 127 1.63 -2.94 10.89
CA ARG A 127 1.40 -1.74 11.69
C ARG A 127 2.63 -0.83 11.64
N CYS A 128 2.45 0.40 11.19
CA CYS A 128 3.46 1.44 11.27
C CYS A 128 3.64 1.88 12.72
N VAL A 129 4.89 1.96 13.16
CA VAL A 129 5.24 2.37 14.52
C VAL A 129 5.58 3.87 14.49
N SER A 130 4.91 4.65 15.35
CA SER A 130 5.18 6.09 15.44
C SER A 130 6.61 6.37 15.94
N GLY A 131 7.18 7.53 15.59
CA GLY A 131 8.53 7.89 16.04
C GLY A 131 8.70 7.94 17.57
N HIS A 132 7.63 8.30 18.31
CA HIS A 132 7.62 8.27 19.77
C HIS A 132 7.68 6.84 20.32
N GLU A 133 6.96 5.92 19.69
CA GLU A 133 6.91 4.51 20.09
C GLU A 133 8.23 3.78 19.74
N LYS A 134 8.83 4.13 18.61
CA LYS A 134 10.17 3.67 18.22
C LYS A 134 11.24 4.10 19.22
N ALA A 135 11.21 5.36 19.68
CA ALA A 135 12.11 5.87 20.70
C ALA A 135 11.90 5.18 22.07
N ARG A 136 10.64 4.90 22.44
CA ARG A 136 10.31 4.17 23.67
C ARG A 136 10.80 2.71 23.66
N ARG A 137 10.69 2.01 22.53
CA ARG A 137 11.24 0.65 22.38
C ARG A 137 12.75 0.62 22.50
N ALA A 138 13.44 1.52 21.81
CA ALA A 138 14.90 1.64 21.89
C ALA A 138 15.40 1.89 23.33
N ALA A 139 14.61 2.59 24.17
CA ALA A 139 14.94 2.85 25.56
C ALA A 139 14.69 1.66 26.52
N LEU A 140 13.93 0.64 26.10
CA LEU A 140 13.66 -0.57 26.90
C LEU A 140 14.64 -1.71 26.60
N GLU A 141 15.36 -1.62 25.48
CA GLU A 141 16.36 -2.59 25.03
C GLU A 141 17.80 -2.19 25.38
N ALA A 142 17.99 -1.02 26.01
CA ALA A 142 19.27 -0.47 26.48
C ALA A 142 19.45 -0.64 27.99
#